data_AF-A0A926Q822-F1
#
_entry.id   AF-A0A926Q822-F1
#
_cell.length_a   1.000
_cell.length_b   1.000
_cell.length_c   1.000
_cell.angle_alpha   90.00
_cell.angle_beta   90.00
_cell.angle_gamma   90.00
#
_symmetry.space_group_name_H-M   'P 1'
#
loop_
_entity.id
_entity.type
_entity.pdbx_description
1 polymer ?
#
loop_
_entity_poly.entity_id
_entity_poly.type
_entity_poly.pdbx_seq_one_letter_code
_entity_poly.pdbx_strand_id
1 'polypeptide(L)'
;MKRLVLTIAAVFALLVSSAPQTGQAVSRTTKHFITNLQGSTAPAGLGFNVFDTGVSGVATLPSGVKGLVWLGQKCPTPADATFRATIDKLATNTRVFGYYLSDEPHIADCPGGAAALASRADYIRSRTGGLQKSFIVLSKIPDYSAFKPASSHVDLVGLDPYPCSTASPTCPVRKITDKVNAALSAGIPRGAIVPVYQAFGQEAISGGYYRLPTADQMRAMHAEWDRLVPSPVMDYAYGWRHQSSSNPTLVDSRALQKVIAAHNGVTIS
;
A
#
# COMPACT_ATOMS: atom_id res chain seq x y z
N MET A 1 -10.78 73.42 49.70
CA MET A 1 -9.93 73.68 48.50
C MET A 1 -8.73 72.74 48.52
N LYS A 2 -8.73 71.67 47.72
CA LYS A 2 -7.54 71.08 47.08
C LYS A 2 -7.99 69.93 46.16
N ARG A 3 -7.29 69.86 45.03
CA ARG A 3 -7.73 69.38 43.72
C ARG A 3 -7.66 67.86 43.55
N LEU A 4 -8.60 67.41 42.72
CA LEU A 4 -8.63 66.26 41.83
C LEU A 4 -7.25 65.81 41.31
N VAL A 5 -6.95 64.51 41.36
CA VAL A 5 -6.01 63.82 40.46
C VAL A 5 -6.72 62.58 39.93
N LEU A 6 -7.11 62.65 38.65
CA LEU A 6 -7.72 61.56 37.89
C LEU A 6 -6.58 60.76 37.25
N THR A 7 -6.42 59.48 37.61
CA THR A 7 -5.41 58.61 36.99
C THR A 7 -6.10 57.81 35.88
N ILE A 8 -5.75 58.09 34.62
CA ILE A 8 -6.22 57.34 33.45
C ILE A 8 -5.31 56.10 33.33
N ALA A 9 -5.86 54.91 33.61
CA ALA A 9 -5.21 53.65 33.29
C ALA A 9 -5.54 53.27 31.84
N ALA A 10 -4.54 53.30 30.97
CA ALA A 10 -4.67 52.81 29.60
C ALA A 10 -4.63 51.28 29.61
N VAL A 11 -5.76 50.64 29.26
CA VAL A 11 -5.84 49.19 29.03
C VAL A 11 -5.44 48.92 27.58
N PHE A 12 -4.24 48.38 27.37
CA PHE A 12 -3.85 47.80 26.08
C PHE A 12 -4.55 46.45 25.90
N ALA A 13 -5.59 46.42 25.07
CA ALA A 13 -6.20 45.16 24.61
C ALA A 13 -5.29 44.52 23.55
N LEU A 14 -4.58 43.45 23.93
CA LEU A 14 -3.88 42.57 23.00
C LEU A 14 -4.91 41.75 22.21
N LEU A 15 -5.18 42.16 20.98
CA LEU A 15 -5.89 41.36 19.99
C LEU A 15 -4.97 40.20 19.56
N VAL A 16 -5.18 39.02 20.12
CA VAL A 16 -4.56 37.78 19.64
C VAL A 16 -5.34 37.34 18.41
N SER A 17 -4.86 37.70 17.23
CA SER A 17 -5.32 37.11 15.97
C SER A 17 -4.88 35.64 15.91
N SER A 18 -5.78 34.72 16.24
CA SER A 18 -5.59 33.30 15.99
C SER A 18 -5.70 33.02 14.49
N ALA A 19 -4.57 32.82 13.83
CA ALA A 19 -4.53 32.27 12.48
C ALA A 19 -5.22 30.88 12.45
N PRO A 20 -5.90 30.49 11.36
CA PRO A 20 -6.45 29.16 11.23
C PRO A 20 -5.29 28.13 11.25
N GLN A 21 -5.30 27.24 12.25
CA GLN A 21 -4.43 26.07 12.26
C GLN A 21 -4.74 25.22 11.03
N THR A 22 -3.78 25.13 10.11
CA THR A 22 -3.75 24.11 9.08
C THR A 22 -3.88 22.74 9.75
N GLY A 23 -4.81 21.93 9.23
CA GLY A 23 -5.20 20.66 9.83
C GLY A 23 -3.99 19.79 10.15
N GLN A 24 -3.86 19.39 11.42
CA GLN A 24 -2.98 18.30 11.82
C GLN A 24 -3.33 17.09 10.97
N ALA A 25 -2.41 16.68 10.09
CA ALA A 25 -2.46 15.35 9.52
C ALA A 25 -2.45 14.37 10.70
N VAL A 26 -3.58 13.71 10.96
CA VAL A 26 -3.59 12.53 11.82
C VAL A 26 -2.60 11.57 11.18
N SER A 27 -1.43 11.40 11.79
CA SER A 27 -0.45 10.42 11.36
C SER A 27 -1.13 9.06 11.41
N ARG A 28 -1.61 8.59 10.26
CA ARG A 28 -2.10 7.22 10.12
C ARG A 28 -0.86 6.36 10.06
N THR A 29 -0.67 5.51 11.06
CA THR A 29 0.37 4.48 11.02
C THR A 29 0.16 3.61 9.78
N THR A 30 1.12 3.64 8.86
CA THR A 30 1.13 2.82 7.64
C THR A 30 0.98 1.34 7.98
N LYS A 31 0.20 0.63 7.17
CA LYS A 31 0.10 -0.84 7.23
C LYS A 31 1.15 -1.48 6.35
N HIS A 32 1.77 -2.55 6.84
CA HIS A 32 2.84 -3.23 6.14
C HIS A 32 2.34 -4.57 5.62
N PHE A 33 2.11 -4.63 4.31
CA PHE A 33 1.57 -5.79 3.61
C PHE A 33 2.67 -6.64 2.98
N ILE A 34 2.52 -7.96 3.04
CA ILE A 34 3.43 -8.92 2.40
C ILE A 34 2.68 -10.09 1.78
N THR A 35 3.12 -10.50 0.60
CA THR A 35 2.55 -11.60 -0.19
C THR A 35 3.37 -12.89 -0.15
N ASN A 36 2.76 -13.97 -0.67
CA ASN A 36 3.42 -15.26 -0.92
C ASN A 36 3.99 -15.90 0.35
N LEU A 37 3.16 -15.92 1.39
CA LEU A 37 3.54 -16.40 2.73
C LEU A 37 3.64 -17.92 2.82
N GLN A 38 2.85 -18.66 2.02
CA GLN A 38 2.70 -20.12 2.10
C GLN A 38 2.50 -20.61 3.54
N GLY A 39 1.60 -19.94 4.29
CA GLY A 39 1.29 -20.26 5.69
C GLY A 39 2.34 -19.77 6.72
N SER A 40 3.44 -19.17 6.29
CA SER A 40 4.45 -18.62 7.20
C SER A 40 3.92 -17.43 8.00
N THR A 41 4.14 -17.46 9.31
CA THR A 41 3.87 -16.33 10.22
C THR A 41 5.10 -15.49 10.55
N ALA A 42 6.30 -15.95 10.15
CA ALA A 42 7.57 -15.29 10.45
C ALA A 42 7.63 -13.80 10.08
N PRO A 43 7.01 -13.31 8.99
CA PRO A 43 7.00 -11.88 8.66
C PRO A 43 6.40 -10.96 9.75
N ALA A 44 5.56 -11.47 10.65
CA ALA A 44 5.07 -10.68 11.78
C ALA A 44 6.22 -10.20 12.68
N GLY A 45 7.27 -11.01 12.84
CA GLY A 45 8.48 -10.63 13.56
C GLY A 45 9.33 -9.56 12.85
N LEU A 46 9.01 -9.23 11.60
CA LEU A 46 9.60 -8.13 10.84
C LEU A 46 8.68 -6.90 10.79
N GLY A 47 7.64 -6.85 11.62
CA GLY A 47 6.70 -5.72 11.69
C GLY A 47 5.61 -5.72 10.61
N PHE A 48 5.55 -6.74 9.75
CA PHE A 48 4.41 -6.90 8.83
C PHE A 48 3.13 -7.15 9.62
N ASN A 49 2.11 -6.33 9.37
CA ASN A 49 0.85 -6.35 10.11
C ASN A 49 -0.38 -6.53 9.20
N VAL A 50 -0.17 -6.70 7.89
CA VAL A 50 -1.17 -7.15 6.93
C VAL A 50 -0.60 -8.31 6.12
N PHE A 51 -1.29 -9.44 6.09
CA PHE A 51 -0.85 -10.65 5.40
C PHE A 51 -1.76 -10.96 4.22
N ASP A 52 -1.14 -11.41 3.14
CA ASP A 52 -1.85 -12.02 2.02
C ASP A 52 -2.48 -13.33 2.45
N THR A 53 -3.77 -13.47 2.19
CA THR A 53 -4.52 -14.63 2.64
C THR A 53 -5.74 -14.89 1.76
N GLY A 54 -6.23 -16.13 1.78
CA GLY A 54 -7.56 -16.45 1.28
C GLY A 54 -8.63 -16.25 2.35
N VAL A 55 -9.90 -16.36 1.96
CA VAL A 55 -11.06 -16.25 2.87
C VAL A 55 -10.93 -17.17 4.09
N SER A 56 -10.45 -18.40 3.89
CA SER A 56 -10.28 -19.39 4.97
C SER A 56 -9.13 -19.06 5.93
N GLY A 57 -8.11 -18.33 5.48
CA GLY A 57 -6.93 -18.02 6.28
C GLY A 57 -7.13 -16.87 7.26
N VAL A 58 -8.19 -16.05 7.10
CA VAL A 58 -8.48 -14.92 8.00
C VAL A 58 -8.63 -15.37 9.46
N ALA A 59 -9.21 -16.54 9.70
CA ALA A 59 -9.45 -17.06 11.06
C ALA A 59 -8.16 -17.46 11.79
N THR A 60 -7.09 -17.78 11.06
CA THR A 60 -5.83 -18.32 11.60
C THR A 60 -4.69 -17.30 11.61
N LEU A 61 -4.97 -16.04 11.25
CA LEU A 61 -3.99 -14.97 11.30
C LEU A 61 -3.41 -14.79 12.71
N PRO A 62 -2.10 -14.50 12.84
CA PRO A 62 -1.49 -14.16 14.12
C PRO A 62 -2.18 -12.98 14.80
N SER A 63 -2.08 -12.90 16.13
CA SER A 63 -2.57 -11.75 16.89
C SER A 63 -1.92 -10.46 16.38
N GLY A 64 -2.71 -9.39 16.25
CA GLY A 64 -2.25 -8.10 15.74
C GLY A 64 -2.08 -8.01 14.21
N VAL A 65 -2.19 -9.12 13.48
CA VAL A 65 -2.11 -9.17 12.02
C VAL A 65 -3.50 -9.19 11.40
N LYS A 66 -3.70 -8.39 10.35
CA LYS A 66 -4.92 -8.41 9.53
C LYS A 66 -4.68 -9.09 8.19
N GLY A 67 -5.75 -9.52 7.53
CA GLY A 67 -5.71 -10.11 6.19
C GLY A 67 -6.00 -9.07 5.12
N LEU A 68 -5.20 -9.08 4.06
CA LEU A 68 -5.62 -8.60 2.75
C LEU A 68 -6.04 -9.84 1.96
N VAL A 69 -7.34 -9.97 1.72
CA VAL A 69 -7.92 -11.20 1.15
C VAL A 69 -7.77 -11.19 -0.36
N TRP A 70 -6.94 -12.09 -0.89
CA TRP A 70 -6.79 -12.31 -2.33
C TRP A 70 -8.01 -13.01 -2.91
N LEU A 71 -8.57 -12.46 -3.99
CA LEU A 71 -9.78 -12.98 -4.64
C LEU A 71 -9.50 -13.67 -5.99
N GLY A 72 -8.22 -13.85 -6.36
CA GLY A 72 -7.84 -14.77 -7.44
C GLY A 72 -8.05 -14.27 -8.86
N GLN A 73 -7.99 -12.96 -9.11
CA GLN A 73 -8.35 -12.42 -10.43
C GLN A 73 -7.28 -11.54 -11.03
N LYS A 74 -6.87 -11.83 -12.28
CA LYS A 74 -6.22 -10.83 -13.13
C LYS A 74 -7.29 -9.90 -13.69
N CYS A 75 -8.15 -10.39 -14.59
CA CYS A 75 -9.27 -9.61 -15.10
C CYS A 75 -10.47 -9.67 -14.14
N PRO A 76 -10.88 -8.52 -13.56
CA PRO A 76 -11.99 -8.48 -12.63
C PRO A 76 -13.32 -8.64 -13.37
N THR A 77 -14.27 -9.34 -12.75
CA THR A 77 -15.68 -9.39 -13.18
C THR A 77 -16.55 -8.52 -12.27
N PRO A 78 -17.75 -8.09 -12.68
CA PRO A 78 -18.67 -7.40 -11.78
C PRO A 78 -18.98 -8.20 -10.51
N ALA A 79 -19.50 -7.55 -9.46
CA ALA A 79 -19.83 -8.19 -8.19
C ALA A 79 -21.00 -9.18 -8.34
N ASP A 80 -20.66 -10.45 -8.60
CA ASP A 80 -21.60 -11.58 -8.69
C ASP A 80 -22.00 -12.13 -7.31
N ALA A 81 -22.88 -13.13 -7.29
CA ALA A 81 -23.38 -13.74 -6.05
C ALA A 81 -22.27 -14.35 -5.18
N THR A 82 -21.24 -14.96 -5.80
CA THR A 82 -20.12 -15.60 -5.08
C THR A 82 -19.24 -14.56 -4.40
N PHE A 83 -18.91 -13.49 -5.12
CA PHE A 83 -18.20 -12.34 -4.57
C PHE A 83 -19.00 -11.73 -3.41
N ARG A 84 -20.29 -11.47 -3.62
CA ARG A 84 -21.15 -10.87 -2.60
C ARG A 84 -21.24 -11.70 -1.34
N ALA A 85 -21.45 -13.01 -1.46
CA ALA A 85 -21.45 -13.93 -0.33
C ALA A 85 -20.11 -13.94 0.43
N THR A 86 -18.99 -13.83 -0.29
CA THR A 86 -17.66 -13.73 0.31
C THR A 86 -17.51 -12.46 1.15
N ILE A 87 -17.91 -11.31 0.60
CA ILE A 87 -17.85 -10.03 1.32
C ILE A 87 -18.81 -10.04 2.51
N ASP A 88 -20.05 -10.51 2.34
CA ASP A 88 -21.03 -10.59 3.41
C ASP A 88 -20.54 -11.40 4.62
N LYS A 89 -19.89 -12.54 4.35
CA LYS A 89 -19.31 -13.39 5.39
C LYS A 89 -18.22 -12.69 6.21
N LEU A 90 -17.49 -11.75 5.60
CA LEU A 90 -16.33 -11.10 6.19
C LEU A 90 -16.58 -9.64 6.60
N ALA A 91 -17.74 -9.07 6.29
CA ALA A 91 -18.00 -7.63 6.36
C ALA A 91 -17.75 -7.01 7.74
N THR A 92 -18.04 -7.75 8.82
CA THR A 92 -17.85 -7.30 10.21
C THR A 92 -16.58 -7.86 10.86
N ASN A 93 -15.81 -8.68 10.14
CA ASN A 93 -14.60 -9.31 10.68
C ASN A 93 -13.46 -8.28 10.80
N THR A 94 -13.13 -7.89 12.02
CA THR A 94 -12.11 -6.89 12.31
C THR A 94 -10.67 -7.33 11.96
N ARG A 95 -10.47 -8.63 11.72
CA ARG A 95 -9.22 -9.20 11.21
C ARG A 95 -9.03 -9.01 9.71
N VAL A 96 -10.03 -8.52 8.98
CA VAL A 96 -9.88 -8.15 7.56
C VAL A 96 -9.47 -6.68 7.48
N PHE A 97 -8.33 -6.42 6.84
CA PHE A 97 -7.93 -5.08 6.44
C PHE A 97 -8.60 -4.69 5.13
N GLY A 98 -8.66 -5.60 4.17
CA GLY A 98 -9.24 -5.35 2.86
C GLY A 98 -9.17 -6.55 1.94
N TYR A 99 -9.37 -6.28 0.65
CA TYR A 99 -9.46 -7.26 -0.43
C TYR A 99 -8.53 -6.86 -1.56
N TYR A 100 -7.67 -7.78 -1.98
CA TYR A 100 -6.84 -7.65 -3.15
C TYR A 100 -7.63 -8.16 -4.36
N LEU A 101 -8.16 -7.22 -5.14
CA LEU A 101 -9.14 -7.47 -6.18
C LEU A 101 -8.51 -7.89 -7.50
N SER A 102 -7.32 -7.36 -7.81
CA SER A 102 -6.66 -7.65 -9.06
C SER A 102 -5.17 -7.30 -9.05
N ASP A 103 -4.36 -8.24 -9.52
CA ASP A 103 -2.92 -8.10 -9.77
C ASP A 103 -2.71 -7.82 -11.27
N GLU A 104 -2.29 -6.60 -11.59
CA GLU A 104 -1.99 -6.14 -12.95
C GLU A 104 -3.14 -6.35 -13.98
N PRO A 105 -4.34 -5.77 -13.76
CA PRO A 105 -5.39 -5.75 -14.78
C PRO A 105 -4.97 -4.82 -15.91
N HIS A 106 -4.42 -5.35 -16.99
CA HIS A 106 -4.11 -4.54 -18.17
C HIS A 106 -5.38 -4.20 -18.94
N ILE A 107 -5.55 -2.93 -19.33
CA ILE A 107 -6.76 -2.51 -20.03
C ILE A 107 -6.93 -3.22 -21.38
N ALA A 108 -5.82 -3.58 -22.02
CA ALA A 108 -5.81 -4.36 -23.26
C ALA A 108 -6.32 -5.79 -23.08
N ASP A 109 -6.06 -6.40 -21.93
CA ASP A 109 -6.46 -7.79 -21.62
C ASP A 109 -7.86 -7.85 -20.99
N CYS A 110 -8.23 -6.79 -20.26
CA CYS A 110 -9.41 -6.74 -19.41
C CYS A 110 -10.34 -5.57 -19.81
N PRO A 111 -10.95 -5.59 -21.01
CA PRO A 111 -11.89 -4.56 -21.43
C PRO A 111 -13.07 -4.49 -20.45
N GLY A 112 -13.41 -3.29 -19.97
CA GLY A 112 -14.44 -3.10 -18.95
C GLY A 112 -13.98 -3.40 -17.51
N GLY A 113 -12.71 -3.75 -17.29
CA GLY A 113 -12.17 -4.10 -15.97
C GLY A 113 -12.36 -2.99 -14.94
N ALA A 114 -12.27 -1.71 -15.34
CA ALA A 114 -12.51 -0.59 -14.43
C ALA A 114 -13.95 -0.58 -13.87
N ALA A 115 -14.95 -0.80 -14.71
CA ALA A 115 -16.36 -0.86 -14.28
C ALA A 115 -16.64 -2.09 -13.40
N ALA A 116 -15.99 -3.23 -13.71
CA ALA A 116 -16.06 -4.42 -12.88
C ALA A 116 -15.47 -4.19 -11.47
N LEU A 117 -14.32 -3.51 -11.39
CA LEU A 117 -13.73 -3.10 -10.10
C LEU A 117 -14.63 -2.13 -9.36
N ALA A 118 -15.24 -1.16 -10.05
CA ALA A 118 -16.16 -0.21 -9.43
C ALA A 118 -17.34 -0.94 -8.77
N SER A 119 -17.96 -1.89 -9.49
CA SER A 119 -19.02 -2.75 -8.96
C SER A 119 -18.60 -3.49 -7.68
N ARG A 120 -17.37 -4.01 -7.63
CA ARG A 120 -16.83 -4.74 -6.47
C ARG A 120 -16.47 -3.84 -5.31
N ALA A 121 -15.77 -2.74 -5.58
CA ALA A 121 -15.35 -1.77 -4.58
C ALA A 121 -16.56 -1.10 -3.91
N ASP A 122 -17.59 -0.76 -4.68
CA ASP A 122 -18.83 -0.19 -4.14
C ASP A 122 -19.58 -1.19 -3.27
N TYR A 123 -19.62 -2.47 -3.66
CA TYR A 123 -20.22 -3.50 -2.82
C TYR A 123 -19.46 -3.67 -1.50
N ILE A 124 -18.13 -3.77 -1.53
CA ILE A 124 -17.29 -3.80 -0.32
C ILE A 124 -17.57 -2.59 0.58
N ARG A 125 -17.56 -1.38 0.01
CA ARG A 125 -17.79 -0.15 0.75
C ARG A 125 -19.17 -0.13 1.40
N SER A 126 -20.21 -0.52 0.67
CA SER A 126 -21.60 -0.55 1.17
C SER A 126 -21.78 -1.52 2.34
N ARG A 127 -21.11 -2.68 2.32
CA ARG A 127 -21.26 -3.73 3.33
C ARG A 127 -20.40 -3.51 4.56
N THR A 128 -19.29 -2.79 4.40
CA THR A 128 -18.28 -2.62 5.46
C THR A 128 -18.27 -1.21 6.05
N GLY A 129 -19.12 -0.29 5.55
CA GLY A 129 -19.08 1.12 5.92
C GLY A 129 -17.76 1.80 5.57
N GLY A 130 -17.03 1.26 4.59
CA GLY A 130 -15.70 1.74 4.19
C GLY A 130 -14.55 1.37 5.13
N LEU A 131 -14.79 0.52 6.13
CA LEU A 131 -13.76 0.07 7.08
C LEU A 131 -12.74 -0.88 6.44
N GLN A 132 -13.16 -1.71 5.48
CA GLN A 132 -12.28 -2.63 4.75
C GLN A 132 -11.97 -2.04 3.36
N LYS A 133 -10.71 -2.18 2.92
CA LYS A 133 -10.21 -1.53 1.70
C LYS A 133 -10.29 -2.43 0.48
N SER A 134 -10.49 -1.83 -0.69
CA SER A 134 -10.29 -2.44 -1.99
C SER A 134 -8.92 -2.05 -2.56
N PHE A 135 -8.17 -3.02 -3.05
CA PHE A 135 -6.79 -2.84 -3.51
C PHE A 135 -6.53 -3.52 -4.86
N ILE A 136 -5.75 -2.88 -5.72
CA ILE A 136 -5.22 -3.44 -6.98
C ILE A 136 -3.74 -3.06 -7.15
N VAL A 137 -3.01 -3.75 -8.02
CA VAL A 137 -1.64 -3.37 -8.45
C VAL A 137 -1.63 -3.07 -9.94
N LEU A 138 -0.89 -2.02 -10.36
CA LEU A 138 -0.74 -1.60 -11.75
C LEU A 138 0.72 -1.45 -12.16
N SER A 139 1.14 -2.23 -13.17
CA SER A 139 2.52 -2.25 -13.66
C SER A 139 2.80 -1.44 -14.91
N LYS A 140 1.77 -1.06 -15.68
CA LYS A 140 1.94 -0.30 -16.92
C LYS A 140 1.31 1.08 -16.82
N ILE A 141 2.06 2.11 -17.24
CA ILE A 141 1.60 3.50 -17.25
C ILE A 141 0.30 3.67 -18.09
N PRO A 142 0.16 3.03 -19.26
CA PRO A 142 -1.09 3.09 -20.03
C PRO A 142 -2.36 2.68 -19.26
N ASP A 143 -2.23 1.83 -18.23
CA ASP A 143 -3.38 1.35 -17.44
C ASP A 143 -3.86 2.40 -16.41
N TYR A 144 -3.02 3.35 -16.02
CA TYR A 144 -3.28 4.23 -14.88
C TYR A 144 -4.53 5.09 -15.05
N SER A 145 -4.76 5.67 -16.24
CA SER A 145 -5.93 6.50 -16.47
C SER A 145 -7.23 5.70 -16.47
N ALA A 146 -7.19 4.45 -16.93
CA ALA A 146 -8.36 3.56 -16.97
C ALA A 146 -8.73 3.07 -15.56
N PHE A 147 -7.72 2.75 -14.74
CA PHE A 147 -7.91 2.14 -13.42
C PHE A 147 -7.79 3.10 -12.23
N LYS A 148 -7.65 4.41 -12.45
CA LYS A 148 -7.62 5.41 -11.37
C LYS A 148 -8.85 5.28 -10.45
N PRO A 149 -8.75 5.63 -9.15
CA PRO A 149 -9.86 5.51 -8.20
C PRO A 149 -11.16 6.20 -8.65
N ALA A 150 -11.08 7.31 -9.36
CA ALA A 150 -12.28 7.99 -9.89
C ALA A 150 -13.06 7.17 -10.95
N SER A 151 -12.45 6.14 -11.53
CA SER A 151 -13.05 5.27 -12.56
C SER A 151 -13.30 3.85 -12.05
N SER A 152 -12.41 3.31 -11.22
CA SER A 152 -12.48 1.96 -10.68
C SER A 152 -13.07 1.87 -9.27
N HIS A 153 -13.28 3.01 -8.61
CA HIS A 153 -13.74 3.17 -7.23
C HIS A 153 -12.92 2.44 -6.17
N VAL A 154 -11.76 1.86 -6.52
CA VAL A 154 -10.87 1.18 -5.57
C VAL A 154 -10.27 2.20 -4.59
N ASP A 155 -10.04 1.77 -3.36
CA ASP A 155 -9.51 2.66 -2.32
C ASP A 155 -7.99 2.85 -2.46
N LEU A 156 -7.28 1.81 -2.91
CA LEU A 156 -5.82 1.74 -2.92
C LEU A 156 -5.29 1.16 -4.24
N VAL A 157 -4.19 1.73 -4.74
CA VAL A 157 -3.52 1.34 -5.99
C VAL A 157 -2.02 1.19 -5.74
N GLY A 158 -1.52 -0.03 -5.87
CA GLY A 158 -0.09 -0.33 -5.83
C GLY A 158 0.57 -0.04 -7.17
N LEU A 159 1.75 0.56 -7.15
CA LEU A 159 2.58 0.76 -8.33
C LEU A 159 3.87 -0.03 -8.16
N ASP A 160 4.19 -0.92 -9.09
CA ASP A 160 5.32 -1.86 -9.06
C ASP A 160 6.40 -1.51 -10.11
N PRO A 161 7.28 -0.53 -9.80
CA PRO A 161 8.35 -0.09 -10.68
C PRO A 161 9.51 -1.10 -10.87
N TYR A 162 9.59 -2.14 -10.03
CA TYR A 162 10.69 -3.08 -9.85
C TYR A 162 12.05 -2.64 -10.45
N PRO A 163 12.81 -1.81 -9.72
CA PRO A 163 14.04 -1.22 -10.21
C PRO A 163 15.15 -2.21 -10.55
N CYS A 164 15.29 -3.29 -9.79
CA CYS A 164 16.48 -4.15 -9.83
C CYS A 164 16.32 -5.28 -10.86
N SER A 165 17.18 -5.31 -11.88
CA SER A 165 17.20 -6.37 -12.88
C SER A 165 18.58 -7.04 -13.00
N THR A 166 18.61 -8.25 -13.55
CA THR A 166 19.83 -9.00 -13.88
C THR A 166 20.65 -8.33 -14.98
N ALA A 167 20.00 -7.48 -15.80
CA ALA A 167 20.65 -6.70 -16.85
C ALA A 167 21.44 -5.47 -16.33
N SER A 168 21.32 -5.10 -15.05
CA SER A 168 22.06 -3.97 -14.48
C SER A 168 22.50 -4.23 -13.03
N PRO A 169 23.76 -3.93 -12.68
CA PRO A 169 24.22 -4.00 -11.29
C PRO A 169 23.58 -2.92 -10.40
N THR A 170 22.97 -1.90 -10.99
CA THR A 170 22.28 -0.82 -10.27
C THR A 170 20.77 -1.10 -10.15
N CYS A 171 20.12 -0.46 -9.17
CA CYS A 171 18.66 -0.40 -9.08
C CYS A 171 18.24 1.06 -9.32
N PRO A 172 17.87 1.46 -10.55
CA PRO A 172 17.50 2.83 -10.86
C PRO A 172 16.21 3.24 -10.13
N VAL A 173 16.36 3.84 -8.95
CA VAL A 173 15.24 4.34 -8.13
C VAL A 173 14.38 5.37 -8.86
N ARG A 174 14.93 6.04 -9.90
CA ARG A 174 14.18 6.93 -10.80
C ARG A 174 12.96 6.25 -11.44
N LYS A 175 12.95 4.92 -11.62
CA LYS A 175 11.76 4.20 -12.08
C LYS A 175 10.56 4.40 -11.14
N ILE A 176 10.80 4.51 -9.82
CA ILE A 176 9.77 4.82 -8.83
C ILE A 176 9.23 6.22 -9.08
N THR A 177 10.12 7.22 -9.21
CA THR A 177 9.76 8.61 -9.51
C THR A 177 8.90 8.72 -10.74
N ASP A 178 9.31 8.06 -11.83
CA ASP A 178 8.61 8.12 -13.11
C ASP A 178 7.21 7.51 -13.01
N LYS A 179 7.06 6.37 -12.32
CA LYS A 179 5.76 5.72 -12.11
C LYS A 179 4.83 6.54 -11.24
N VAL A 180 5.32 7.12 -10.14
CA VAL A 180 4.51 7.99 -9.28
C VAL A 180 4.06 9.24 -10.05
N ASN A 181 4.97 9.91 -10.76
CA ASN A 181 4.62 11.10 -11.55
C ASN A 181 3.60 10.79 -12.65
N ALA A 182 3.74 9.63 -13.31
CA ALA A 182 2.77 9.17 -14.29
C ALA A 182 1.41 8.85 -13.66
N ALA A 183 1.38 8.20 -12.49
CA ALA A 183 0.15 7.89 -11.76
C ALA A 183 -0.59 9.17 -11.34
N LEU A 184 0.13 10.15 -10.79
CA LEU A 184 -0.43 11.45 -10.42
C LEU A 184 -0.99 12.19 -11.63
N SER A 185 -0.23 12.23 -12.74
CA SER A 185 -0.66 12.86 -14.00
C SER A 185 -1.89 12.16 -14.60
N ALA A 186 -2.01 10.84 -14.42
CA ALA A 186 -3.15 10.06 -14.87
C ALA A 186 -4.39 10.18 -13.96
N GLY A 187 -4.28 10.87 -12.82
CA GLY A 187 -5.39 11.11 -11.89
C GLY A 187 -5.51 10.10 -10.75
N ILE A 188 -4.46 9.32 -10.45
CA ILE A 188 -4.39 8.53 -9.22
C ILE A 188 -3.95 9.47 -8.09
N PRO A 189 -4.80 9.73 -7.07
CA PRO A 189 -4.45 10.63 -6.00
C PRO A 189 -3.34 10.03 -5.13
N ARG A 190 -2.39 10.87 -4.68
CA ARG A 190 -1.25 10.43 -3.85
C ARG A 190 -1.66 9.60 -2.65
N GLY A 191 -2.76 9.96 -1.98
CA GLY A 191 -3.27 9.24 -0.80
C GLY A 191 -3.81 7.84 -1.08
N ALA A 192 -4.04 7.47 -2.35
CA ALA A 192 -4.41 6.11 -2.76
C ALA A 192 -3.21 5.28 -3.21
N ILE A 193 -2.03 5.88 -3.40
CA ILE A 193 -0.83 5.16 -3.86
C ILE A 193 -0.30 4.29 -2.72
N VAL A 194 -0.08 3.02 -3.03
CA VAL A 194 0.60 2.03 -2.18
C VAL A 194 2.02 1.83 -2.73
N PRO A 195 3.08 2.16 -1.97
CA PRO A 195 4.44 1.78 -2.32
C PRO A 195 4.58 0.27 -2.47
N VAL A 196 5.12 -0.19 -3.60
CA VAL A 196 5.44 -1.61 -3.82
C VAL A 196 6.96 -1.80 -3.84
N TYR A 197 7.44 -2.62 -2.91
CA TYR A 197 8.85 -2.95 -2.75
C TYR A 197 9.19 -4.26 -3.43
N GLN A 198 10.26 -4.24 -4.21
CA GLN A 198 10.84 -5.42 -4.83
C GLN A 198 11.56 -6.27 -3.77
N ALA A 199 10.85 -7.16 -3.08
CA ALA A 199 11.44 -8.05 -2.07
C ALA A 199 11.79 -9.44 -2.65
N PHE A 200 12.03 -9.49 -3.96
CA PHE A 200 12.29 -10.72 -4.69
C PHE A 200 13.29 -10.56 -5.83
N GLY A 201 13.75 -11.71 -6.33
CA GLY A 201 14.54 -11.89 -7.53
C GLY A 201 14.11 -13.13 -8.33
N GLN A 202 14.82 -13.38 -9.41
CA GLN A 202 14.61 -14.49 -10.36
C GLN A 202 15.95 -15.13 -10.77
N GLU A 203 17.00 -14.93 -9.98
CA GLU A 203 18.36 -15.40 -10.26
C GLU A 203 18.44 -16.93 -10.38
N ALA A 204 17.58 -17.65 -9.66
CA ALA A 204 17.50 -19.12 -9.72
C ALA A 204 16.52 -19.63 -10.80
N ILE A 205 15.99 -18.74 -11.64
CA ILE A 205 14.99 -19.05 -12.66
C ILE A 205 15.63 -18.84 -14.03
N SER A 206 15.55 -19.85 -14.89
CA SER A 206 16.06 -19.75 -16.26
C SER A 206 15.39 -18.59 -17.01
N GLY A 207 16.20 -17.67 -17.54
CA GLY A 207 15.71 -16.46 -18.21
C GLY A 207 15.17 -15.38 -17.27
N GLY A 208 15.44 -15.47 -15.97
CA GLY A 208 15.00 -14.48 -14.98
C GLY A 208 15.50 -13.06 -15.26
N TYR A 209 14.60 -12.09 -15.16
CA TYR A 209 14.90 -10.68 -15.42
C TYR A 209 15.14 -9.89 -14.14
N TYR A 210 14.40 -10.18 -13.07
CA TYR A 210 14.54 -9.46 -11.81
C TYR A 210 15.63 -10.05 -10.93
N ARG A 211 16.25 -9.20 -10.11
CA ARG A 211 17.19 -9.64 -9.08
C ARG A 211 16.78 -9.13 -7.71
N LEU A 212 17.09 -9.89 -6.68
CA LEU A 212 16.84 -9.47 -5.31
C LEU A 212 17.73 -8.26 -4.99
N PRO A 213 17.18 -7.13 -4.49
CA PRO A 213 17.98 -5.97 -4.12
C PRO A 213 18.93 -6.29 -2.97
N THR A 214 20.04 -5.56 -2.90
CA THR A 214 20.85 -5.51 -1.68
C THR A 214 20.17 -4.65 -0.61
N ALA A 215 20.67 -4.71 0.63
CA ALA A 215 20.18 -3.87 1.72
C ALA A 215 20.29 -2.36 1.42
N ASP A 216 21.39 -1.91 0.80
CA ASP A 216 21.55 -0.50 0.40
C ASP A 216 20.58 -0.09 -0.69
N GLN A 217 20.34 -0.98 -1.66
CA GLN A 217 19.37 -0.72 -2.73
C GLN A 217 17.95 -0.65 -2.18
N MET A 218 17.59 -1.49 -1.21
CA MET A 218 16.29 -1.41 -0.53
C MET A 218 16.14 -0.10 0.26
N ARG A 219 17.17 0.32 1.00
CA ARG A 219 17.16 1.64 1.69
C ARG A 219 16.94 2.79 0.72
N ALA A 220 17.61 2.77 -0.45
CA ALA A 220 17.43 3.78 -1.47
C ALA A 220 16.00 3.78 -2.05
N MET A 221 15.40 2.60 -2.24
CA MET A 221 14.01 2.49 -2.68
C MET A 221 13.02 3.02 -1.63
N HIS A 222 13.21 2.69 -0.35
CA HIS A 222 12.37 3.23 0.72
C HIS A 222 12.48 4.76 0.80
N ALA A 223 13.69 5.31 0.77
CA ALA A 223 13.90 6.76 0.81
C ALA A 223 13.19 7.49 -0.34
N GLU A 224 13.20 6.91 -1.55
CA GLU A 224 12.50 7.49 -2.69
C GLU A 224 10.97 7.39 -2.56
N TRP A 225 10.47 6.27 -2.04
CA TRP A 225 9.05 6.11 -1.73
C TRP A 225 8.58 7.08 -0.64
N ASP A 226 9.33 7.23 0.45
CA ASP A 226 9.03 8.17 1.54
C ASP A 226 8.98 9.62 1.05
N ARG A 227 9.90 9.98 0.14
CA ARG A 227 9.91 11.32 -0.48
C ARG A 227 8.66 11.59 -1.31
N LEU A 228 8.15 10.59 -2.02
CA LEU A 228 7.05 10.71 -2.98
C LEU A 228 5.66 10.52 -2.36
N VAL A 229 5.57 9.61 -1.40
CA VAL A 229 4.34 9.15 -0.72
C VAL A 229 4.65 8.95 0.78
N PRO A 230 4.84 10.04 1.56
CA PRO A 230 5.37 9.98 2.95
C PRO A 230 4.41 9.40 3.98
N SER A 231 3.14 9.18 3.64
CA SER A 231 2.12 8.70 4.60
C SER A 231 1.11 7.80 3.88
N PRO A 232 1.56 6.68 3.30
CA PRO A 232 0.66 5.77 2.61
C PRO A 232 -0.22 5.05 3.62
N VAL A 233 -1.45 4.70 3.20
CA VAL A 233 -2.35 3.87 4.03
C VAL A 233 -1.73 2.48 4.27
N MET A 234 -1.06 1.95 3.25
CA MET A 234 -0.41 0.65 3.24
C MET A 234 0.81 0.70 2.32
N ASP A 235 1.87 -0.03 2.63
CA ASP A 235 2.93 -0.42 1.70
C ASP A 235 2.92 -1.94 1.48
N TYR A 236 3.56 -2.39 0.40
CA TYR A 236 3.51 -3.77 -0.10
C TYR A 236 4.94 -4.26 -0.32
N ALA A 237 5.33 -5.39 0.30
CA ALA A 237 6.51 -6.16 -0.09
C ALA A 237 6.15 -7.42 -0.90
N TYR A 238 6.67 -7.53 -2.15
CA TYR A 238 6.41 -8.69 -3.00
C TYR A 238 7.32 -9.86 -2.67
N GLY A 239 6.72 -10.85 -2.00
CA GLY A 239 7.29 -12.19 -1.82
C GLY A 239 8.02 -12.41 -0.50
N TRP A 240 7.43 -13.24 0.38
CA TRP A 240 8.17 -13.87 1.48
C TRP A 240 8.88 -15.16 1.03
N ARG A 241 8.12 -16.17 0.58
CA ARG A 241 8.62 -17.48 0.13
C ARG A 241 8.86 -17.53 -1.37
N HIS A 242 9.70 -18.47 -1.78
CA HIS A 242 9.95 -18.79 -3.19
C HIS A 242 8.67 -19.17 -3.94
N GLN A 243 8.63 -18.80 -5.20
CA GLN A 243 7.64 -19.22 -6.17
C GLN A 243 8.36 -19.71 -7.44
N SER A 244 7.63 -20.36 -8.34
CA SER A 244 8.13 -20.67 -9.68
C SER A 244 8.51 -19.41 -10.47
N SER A 245 7.89 -18.27 -10.15
CA SER A 245 8.13 -16.96 -10.75
C SER A 245 9.12 -16.09 -9.99
N SER A 246 9.59 -16.54 -8.81
CA SER A 246 10.37 -15.71 -7.89
C SER A 246 11.27 -16.54 -6.96
N ASN A 247 12.58 -16.50 -7.20
CA ASN A 247 13.61 -17.13 -6.38
C ASN A 247 14.97 -16.49 -6.71
N PRO A 248 15.67 -15.88 -5.74
CA PRO A 248 15.39 -15.80 -4.29
C PRO A 248 14.29 -14.78 -3.91
N THR A 249 13.88 -14.81 -2.63
CA THR A 249 12.88 -13.91 -2.02
C THR A 249 13.35 -13.38 -0.65
N LEU A 250 12.49 -12.62 0.03
CA LEU A 250 12.84 -12.01 1.32
C LEU A 250 13.29 -13.01 2.39
N VAL A 251 12.79 -14.25 2.35
CA VAL A 251 13.21 -15.30 3.29
C VAL A 251 14.71 -15.62 3.21
N ASP A 252 15.35 -15.42 2.05
CA ASP A 252 16.74 -15.79 1.83
C ASP A 252 17.75 -14.73 2.28
N SER A 253 17.31 -13.51 2.56
CA SER A 253 18.21 -12.39 2.85
C SER A 253 17.96 -11.78 4.21
N ARG A 254 18.76 -12.21 5.19
CA ARG A 254 18.75 -11.61 6.54
C ARG A 254 19.07 -10.12 6.52
N ALA A 255 19.94 -9.68 5.61
CA ALA A 255 20.29 -8.28 5.46
C ALA A 255 19.09 -7.44 4.98
N LEU A 256 18.30 -7.94 4.03
CA LEU A 256 17.06 -7.30 3.59
C LEU A 256 16.00 -7.30 4.68
N GLN A 257 15.85 -8.42 5.41
CA GLN A 257 14.92 -8.50 6.55
C GLN A 257 15.21 -7.44 7.61
N LYS A 258 16.49 -7.13 7.88
CA LYS A 258 16.86 -6.04 8.81
C LYS A 258 16.41 -4.67 8.32
N VAL A 259 16.59 -4.38 7.03
CA VAL A 259 16.16 -3.10 6.43
C VAL A 259 14.65 -2.95 6.47
N ILE A 260 13.93 -3.99 6.08
CA ILE A 260 12.46 -4.00 6.07
C ILE A 260 11.91 -3.93 7.50
N ALA A 261 12.47 -4.68 8.44
CA ALA A 261 12.04 -4.59 9.84
C ALA A 261 12.21 -3.17 10.37
N ALA A 262 13.36 -2.53 10.11
CA ALA A 262 13.61 -1.15 10.55
C ALA A 262 12.60 -0.16 9.93
N HIS A 263 12.28 -0.32 8.64
CA HIS A 263 11.22 0.43 7.95
C HIS A 263 9.86 0.23 8.62
N ASN A 264 9.54 -1.00 9.00
CA ASN A 264 8.30 -1.36 9.69
C ASN A 264 8.30 -1.00 11.19
N GLY A 265 9.32 -0.30 11.69
CA GLY A 265 9.43 0.12 13.09
C GLY A 265 9.90 -0.98 14.07
N VAL A 266 10.52 -2.05 13.57
CA VAL A 266 11.04 -3.16 14.37
C VAL A 266 12.56 -3.27 14.18
N THR A 267 13.30 -3.53 15.26
CA THR A 267 14.74 -3.86 15.17
C THR A 267 14.93 -5.34 15.43
N ILE A 268 15.72 -6.01 14.58
CA ILE A 268 16.04 -7.43 14.70
C ILE A 268 17.56 -7.64 14.69
N SER A 269 18.06 -8.54 15.54
CA SER A 269 19.49 -8.87 15.68
C SER A 269 20.07 -9.64 14.50
#